data_AF-A0A536P5F5-F1
#
_entry.id   AF-A0A536P5F5-F1
#
_cell.length_a   1.000
_cell.length_b   1.000
_cell.length_c   1.000
_cell.angle_alpha   90.00
_cell.angle_beta   90.00
_cell.angle_gamma   90.00
#
_symmetry.space_group_name_H-M   'P 1'
#
loop_
_entity.id
_entity.type
_entity.pdbx_description
1 polymer ?
#
loop_
_entity_poly.entity_id
_entity_poly.type
_entity_poly.pdbx_seq_one_letter_code
_entity_poly.pdbx_strand_id
1 'polypeptide(L)'
;GASATLNGAAVLALTKDKDVGFVSQDHVLTAKFDPAQGAGTLTTPGLVGIGVPDAWTQYGAIGRGIGVAVIDSGIAPSLDLAGRIVASVDFTTGAPGEPLVAPADPGGHGTHVAGLIGGDGTASAGAYTGVAPGANLVDVRVIGAGGATTVSTLLRGMQWVLANKATYNIRVANMSLGAAATLSYRNDPLATAAEVLTFAGIAVVVSAGNSGPGETTVTTPGYDPFVITVGALDDNGTPALDDDSLASWSSRGPTALDGIAKPDLVAPGRKMVSLRSPGSTLDQMYPDRQVAGTDLLAPAYFRMSGTSMAAPVVAGTIALMLERNPSLRPAQLKHRLMGTATPLAFGSPNTTGNGLLNVSAAVGSADSASFVPTNPVSDGFATEMYALLVGQAIAWRDPSYNGGVDSNGVLWSDITWDTIAWNEITWENLSWDAFNWAGITWEEVTWEEITWETTSQNVNILGGARGWVLVN
;
A
#
# COMPACT_ATOMS: atom_id res chain seq x y z
N GLY A 1 25.91 31.04 -24.89
CA GLY A 1 26.45 29.95 -24.05
C GLY A 1 26.20 28.64 -24.75
N ALA A 2 27.05 27.63 -24.52
CA ALA A 2 26.92 26.28 -25.06
C ALA A 2 27.32 25.27 -23.97
N SER A 3 26.75 24.08 -23.97
CA SER A 3 27.16 22.96 -23.11
C SER A 3 27.82 21.86 -23.95
N ALA A 4 28.84 21.20 -23.40
CA ALA A 4 29.56 20.13 -24.07
C ALA A 4 30.21 19.19 -23.04
N THR A 5 30.30 17.91 -23.36
CA THR A 5 31.12 16.95 -22.60
C THR A 5 32.55 17.01 -23.12
N LEU A 6 33.51 17.36 -22.27
CA LEU A 6 34.88 17.63 -22.66
C LEU A 6 35.85 16.88 -21.74
N ASN A 7 36.97 16.42 -22.30
CA ASN A 7 38.08 15.92 -21.49
C ASN A 7 38.94 17.07 -20.95
N GLY A 8 39.81 16.80 -19.97
CA GLY A 8 40.62 17.83 -19.31
C GLY A 8 41.51 18.65 -20.26
N ALA A 9 42.01 18.04 -21.33
CA ALA A 9 42.80 18.76 -22.34
C ALA A 9 41.96 19.75 -23.15
N ALA A 10 40.73 19.38 -23.50
CA ALA A 10 39.80 20.24 -24.22
C ALA A 10 39.30 21.41 -23.36
N VAL A 11 39.08 21.20 -22.06
CA VAL A 11 38.75 22.28 -21.11
C VAL A 11 39.89 23.30 -21.06
N LEU A 12 41.14 22.84 -20.94
CA LEU A 12 42.30 23.73 -20.92
C LEU A 12 42.47 24.51 -22.23
N ALA A 13 42.17 23.90 -23.37
CA ALA A 13 42.20 24.59 -24.66
C ALA A 13 41.16 25.73 -24.71
N LEU A 14 39.93 25.50 -24.22
CA LEU A 14 38.87 26.50 -24.16
C LEU A 14 39.22 27.68 -23.25
N THR A 15 39.92 27.46 -22.13
CA THR A 15 40.34 28.56 -21.25
C THR A 15 41.36 29.52 -21.89
N LYS A 16 41.97 29.13 -23.01
CA LYS A 16 42.94 29.94 -23.77
C LYS A 16 42.32 30.61 -25.00
N ASP A 17 41.08 30.30 -25.32
CA ASP A 17 40.39 30.90 -26.45
C ASP A 17 39.97 32.32 -26.09
N LYS A 18 40.38 33.29 -26.92
CA LYS A 18 40.10 34.72 -26.73
C LYS A 18 38.61 35.07 -26.79
N ASP A 19 37.80 34.19 -27.38
CA ASP A 19 36.36 34.38 -27.55
C ASP A 19 35.55 33.71 -26.41
N VAL A 20 36.23 33.06 -25.44
CA VAL A 20 35.61 32.42 -24.26
C VAL A 20 35.83 33.26 -23.00
N GLY A 21 34.75 33.86 -22.49
CA GLY A 21 34.83 34.73 -21.30
C GLY A 21 35.03 34.00 -19.97
N PHE A 22 34.43 32.81 -19.79
CA PHE A 22 34.62 31.95 -18.62
C PHE A 22 34.19 30.52 -18.93
N VAL A 23 34.75 29.56 -18.21
CA VAL A 23 34.35 28.15 -18.23
C VAL A 23 34.01 27.76 -16.80
N SER A 24 32.76 27.35 -16.54
CA SER A 24 32.38 26.74 -15.26
C SER A 24 32.14 25.25 -15.46
N GLN A 25 32.33 24.49 -14.38
CA GLN A 25 31.84 23.13 -14.34
C GLN A 25 30.31 23.16 -14.39
N ASP A 26 29.72 22.24 -15.14
CA ASP A 26 28.29 21.97 -15.07
C ASP A 26 28.02 21.22 -13.76
N HIS A 27 27.68 21.98 -12.72
CA HIS A 27 27.37 21.41 -11.41
C HIS A 27 25.98 20.78 -11.48
N VAL A 28 25.88 19.50 -11.14
CA VAL A 28 24.59 18.87 -10.84
C VAL A 28 24.03 19.55 -9.59
N LEU A 29 23.11 20.48 -9.77
CA LEU A 29 22.33 21.05 -8.68
C LEU A 29 21.28 20.03 -8.27
N THR A 30 21.59 19.23 -7.24
CA THR A 30 20.56 18.43 -6.54
C THR A 30 19.97 19.32 -5.46
N ALA A 31 18.90 20.04 -5.78
CA ALA A 31 18.02 20.53 -4.74
C ALA A 31 17.35 19.29 -4.13
N LYS A 32 17.77 18.90 -2.92
CA LYS A 32 17.02 17.93 -2.12
C LYS A 32 16.18 18.75 -1.16
N PHE A 33 14.88 18.84 -1.41
CA PHE A 33 13.98 19.48 -0.47
C PHE A 33 14.04 18.73 0.87
N ASP A 34 14.20 19.46 1.99
CA ASP A 34 14.07 18.91 3.34
C ASP A 34 12.63 19.14 3.82
N PRO A 35 11.78 18.10 3.84
CA PRO A 35 10.37 18.22 4.17
C PRO A 35 10.12 18.68 5.61
N ALA A 36 11.06 18.42 6.53
CA ALA A 36 10.94 18.92 7.90
C ALA A 36 11.15 20.45 7.98
N GLN A 37 11.97 21.01 7.09
CA GLN A 37 12.21 22.46 6.98
C GLN A 37 11.20 23.15 6.05
N GLY A 38 10.58 22.40 5.14
CA GLY A 38 9.60 22.90 4.18
C GLY A 38 8.15 22.52 4.50
N ALA A 39 7.83 22.08 5.71
CA ALA A 39 6.46 21.71 6.10
C ALA A 39 5.43 22.81 5.81
N GLY A 40 5.82 24.08 5.92
CA GLY A 40 4.98 25.25 5.60
C GLY A 40 4.76 25.53 4.11
N THR A 41 5.42 24.80 3.19
CA THR A 41 5.25 24.97 1.74
C THR A 41 4.24 24.00 1.15
N LEU A 42 3.80 22.95 1.87
CA LEU A 42 2.81 22.00 1.39
C LEU A 42 1.47 22.72 1.12
N THR A 43 0.94 22.61 -0.09
CA THR A 43 -0.29 23.31 -0.50
C THR A 43 -1.47 22.37 -0.77
N THR A 44 -1.31 21.06 -0.61
CA THR A 44 -2.39 20.08 -0.80
C THR A 44 -3.36 20.13 0.39
N PRO A 45 -4.58 20.70 0.25
CA PRO A 45 -5.44 21.01 1.39
C PRO A 45 -5.77 19.80 2.25
N GLY A 46 -6.18 18.68 1.63
CA GLY A 46 -6.43 17.44 2.36
C GLY A 46 -5.23 16.89 3.13
N LEU A 47 -3.99 17.00 2.62
CA LEU A 47 -2.81 16.54 3.36
C LEU A 47 -2.47 17.47 4.54
N VAL A 48 -2.73 18.76 4.38
CA VAL A 48 -2.61 19.73 5.49
C VAL A 48 -3.67 19.43 6.55
N GLY A 49 -4.93 19.25 6.15
CA GLY A 49 -6.07 19.03 7.07
C GLY A 49 -5.96 17.76 7.92
N ILE A 50 -5.30 16.71 7.42
CA ILE A 50 -5.05 15.48 8.17
C ILE A 50 -3.76 15.52 9.02
N GLY A 51 -3.04 16.64 9.06
CA GLY A 51 -1.87 16.84 9.93
C GLY A 51 -0.57 16.21 9.43
N VAL A 52 -0.35 16.11 8.11
CA VAL A 52 0.94 15.66 7.54
C VAL A 52 2.11 16.57 7.95
N PRO A 53 2.02 17.92 7.80
CA PRO A 53 3.10 18.83 8.20
C PRO A 53 3.44 18.75 9.70
N ASP A 54 2.42 18.53 10.54
CA ASP A 54 2.58 18.38 11.98
C ASP A 54 3.38 17.12 12.30
N ALA A 55 3.15 16.01 11.61
CA ALA A 55 3.91 14.79 11.82
C ALA A 55 5.40 14.99 11.50
N TRP A 56 5.72 15.72 10.42
CA TRP A 56 7.11 16.02 10.05
C TRP A 56 7.80 16.92 11.08
N THR A 57 7.12 17.98 11.51
CA THR A 57 7.71 19.00 12.38
C THR A 57 7.77 18.58 13.84
N GLN A 58 6.72 17.94 14.36
CA GLN A 58 6.65 17.53 15.77
C GLN A 58 7.47 16.27 16.04
N TYR A 59 7.57 15.36 15.07
CA TYR A 59 8.17 14.05 15.28
C TYR A 59 9.43 13.80 14.47
N GLY A 60 9.77 14.66 13.51
CA GLY A 60 10.91 14.47 12.61
C GLY A 60 10.76 13.27 11.66
N ALA A 61 9.57 12.65 11.64
CA ALA A 61 9.28 11.45 10.88
C ALA A 61 8.94 11.84 9.45
N ILE A 62 9.66 11.29 8.48
CA ILE A 62 9.38 11.45 7.04
C ILE A 62 9.36 10.10 6.29
N GLY A 63 9.42 8.97 6.99
CA GLY A 63 9.39 7.61 6.45
C GLY A 63 10.76 6.99 6.19
N ARG A 64 11.84 7.50 6.79
CA ARG A 64 13.22 7.08 6.45
C ARG A 64 13.44 5.58 6.65
N GLY A 65 14.03 4.94 5.65
CA GLY A 65 14.44 3.54 5.72
C GLY A 65 13.29 2.54 5.63
N ILE A 66 12.04 2.99 5.55
CA ILE A 66 10.88 2.10 5.36
C ILE A 66 10.65 1.88 3.87
N GLY A 67 10.59 0.62 3.45
CA GLY A 67 10.20 0.21 2.11
C GLY A 67 8.68 0.16 1.95
N VAL A 68 8.18 0.83 0.92
CA VAL A 68 6.77 0.79 0.51
C VAL A 68 6.67 0.23 -0.90
N ALA A 69 6.07 -0.95 -1.03
CA ALA A 69 5.80 -1.57 -2.32
C ALA A 69 4.56 -0.94 -2.96
N VAL A 70 4.71 -0.44 -4.17
CA VAL A 70 3.64 0.11 -5.00
C VAL A 70 3.28 -0.95 -6.05
N ILE A 71 2.23 -1.71 -5.77
CA ILE A 71 1.74 -2.78 -6.65
C ILE A 71 0.74 -2.14 -7.63
N ASP A 72 1.24 -1.66 -8.78
CA ASP A 72 0.48 -0.76 -9.67
C ASP A 72 0.96 -0.81 -11.14
N SER A 73 0.86 0.27 -11.92
CA SER A 73 1.22 0.37 -13.34
C SER A 73 2.69 0.65 -13.62
N GLY A 74 3.50 0.79 -12.58
CA GLY A 74 4.90 1.20 -12.66
C GLY A 74 5.19 2.49 -11.89
N ILE A 75 6.46 2.83 -11.71
CA ILE A 75 6.89 4.16 -11.25
C ILE A 75 7.86 4.76 -12.28
N ALA A 76 7.49 5.89 -12.88
CA ALA A 76 8.38 6.63 -13.75
C ALA A 76 9.49 7.35 -12.95
N PRO A 77 10.72 7.45 -13.48
CA PRO A 77 11.77 8.25 -12.87
C PRO A 77 11.32 9.71 -12.71
N SER A 78 11.54 10.27 -11.53
CA SER A 78 11.18 11.65 -11.20
C SER A 78 12.28 12.28 -10.35
N LEU A 79 12.48 13.59 -10.49
CA LEU A 79 13.36 14.38 -9.63
C LEU A 79 12.94 14.23 -8.16
N ASP A 80 11.63 14.22 -7.91
CA ASP A 80 11.05 14.10 -6.58
C ASP A 80 11.28 12.74 -5.92
N LEU A 81 11.76 11.74 -6.65
CA LEU A 81 12.03 10.38 -6.16
C LEU A 81 13.49 9.97 -6.36
N ALA A 82 14.38 10.93 -6.65
CA ALA A 82 15.77 10.65 -7.00
C ALA A 82 16.46 9.76 -5.94
N GLY A 83 16.91 8.58 -6.38
CA GLY A 83 17.58 7.60 -5.52
C GLY A 83 16.68 6.86 -4.53
N ARG A 84 15.35 7.01 -4.61
CA ARG A 84 14.40 6.39 -3.68
C ARG A 84 13.50 5.33 -4.31
N ILE A 85 13.53 5.16 -5.63
CA ILE A 85 13.03 3.93 -6.28
C ILE A 85 14.14 2.88 -6.15
N VAL A 86 14.07 2.04 -5.12
CA VAL A 86 15.17 1.13 -4.75
C VAL A 86 15.13 -0.22 -5.47
N ALA A 87 13.97 -0.57 -6.03
CA ALA A 87 13.78 -1.72 -6.91
C ALA A 87 12.61 -1.46 -7.85
N SER A 88 12.67 -2.02 -9.05
CA SER A 88 11.58 -2.02 -10.02
C SER A 88 11.52 -3.36 -10.74
N VAL A 89 10.33 -3.96 -10.82
CA VAL A 89 10.05 -5.23 -11.50
C VAL A 89 8.77 -5.11 -12.31
N ASP A 90 8.69 -5.83 -13.43
CA ASP A 90 7.53 -5.80 -14.34
C ASP A 90 6.99 -7.22 -14.58
N PHE A 91 5.76 -7.47 -14.12
CA PHE A 91 5.04 -8.73 -14.30
C PHE A 91 4.05 -8.70 -15.46
N THR A 92 3.89 -7.56 -16.14
CA THR A 92 2.89 -7.38 -17.20
C THR A 92 3.22 -8.15 -18.49
N THR A 93 4.47 -8.55 -18.67
CA THR A 93 4.95 -9.34 -19.81
C THR A 93 4.94 -10.85 -19.57
N GLY A 94 4.59 -11.30 -18.36
CA GLY A 94 4.13 -12.67 -18.13
C GLY A 94 5.19 -13.75 -17.88
N ALA A 95 6.50 -13.48 -17.85
CA ALA A 95 7.46 -14.54 -17.51
C ALA A 95 7.62 -14.69 -15.98
N PRO A 96 7.87 -15.91 -15.47
CA PRO A 96 8.37 -16.13 -14.11
C PRO A 96 9.87 -15.82 -14.03
N GLY A 97 10.33 -15.26 -12.89
CA GLY A 97 11.76 -14.98 -12.67
C GLY A 97 12.28 -13.69 -13.29
N GLU A 98 11.43 -12.66 -13.41
CA GLU A 98 11.78 -11.41 -14.09
C GLU A 98 12.84 -10.62 -13.30
N PRO A 99 13.92 -10.16 -13.97
CA PRO A 99 14.96 -9.37 -13.32
C PRO A 99 14.45 -7.99 -12.93
N LEU A 100 15.24 -7.27 -12.13
CA LEU A 100 15.02 -5.84 -11.96
C LEU A 100 15.05 -5.14 -13.32
N VAL A 101 14.09 -4.24 -13.55
CA VAL A 101 13.99 -3.42 -14.76
C VAL A 101 14.27 -1.96 -14.44
N ALA A 102 14.51 -1.15 -15.48
CA ALA A 102 14.53 0.28 -15.33
C ALA A 102 13.12 0.77 -14.92
N PRO A 103 12.98 1.65 -13.92
CA PRO A 103 11.70 2.21 -13.54
C PRO A 103 11.00 2.85 -14.74
N ALA A 104 9.75 2.48 -14.96
CA ALA A 104 8.93 2.99 -16.05
C ALA A 104 7.46 2.80 -15.71
N ASP A 105 6.63 3.77 -16.10
CA ASP A 105 5.19 3.71 -15.90
C ASP A 105 4.45 4.14 -17.16
N PRO A 106 4.21 3.21 -18.10
CA PRO A 106 3.50 3.54 -19.33
C PRO A 106 2.00 3.83 -19.08
N GLY A 107 1.44 3.44 -17.93
CA GLY A 107 0.05 3.74 -17.57
C GLY A 107 -0.13 5.13 -16.94
N GLY A 108 0.79 5.51 -16.05
CA GLY A 108 0.85 6.81 -15.37
C GLY A 108 0.19 6.83 -13.98
N HIS A 109 -0.56 5.80 -13.61
CA HIS A 109 -1.29 5.74 -12.36
C HIS A 109 -0.35 5.46 -11.17
N GLY A 110 0.53 4.47 -11.30
CA GLY A 110 1.47 4.09 -10.25
C GLY A 110 2.46 5.20 -9.88
N THR A 111 2.88 6.02 -10.84
CA THR A 111 3.71 7.21 -10.58
C THR A 111 2.98 8.24 -9.71
N HIS A 112 1.69 8.45 -9.97
CA HIS A 112 0.86 9.36 -9.17
C HIS A 112 0.69 8.83 -7.74
N VAL A 113 0.40 7.53 -7.60
CA VAL A 113 0.32 6.83 -6.31
C VAL A 113 1.64 6.94 -5.53
N ALA A 114 2.77 6.63 -6.17
CA ALA A 114 4.11 6.72 -5.61
C ALA A 114 4.45 8.13 -5.12
N GLY A 115 4.04 9.15 -5.86
CA GLY A 115 4.21 10.54 -5.47
C GLY A 115 3.43 10.91 -4.20
N LEU A 116 2.19 10.43 -4.03
CA LEU A 116 1.40 10.69 -2.82
C LEU A 116 2.00 10.01 -1.58
N ILE A 117 2.63 8.85 -1.77
CA ILE A 117 3.37 8.16 -0.71
C ILE A 117 4.62 8.96 -0.37
N GLY A 118 5.47 9.28 -1.35
CA GLY A 118 6.83 9.68 -1.06
C GLY A 118 7.48 10.70 -1.98
N GLY A 119 6.76 11.42 -2.85
CA GLY A 119 7.36 12.54 -3.58
C GLY A 119 7.91 13.59 -2.62
N ASP A 120 9.17 14.02 -2.76
CA ASP A 120 9.74 15.05 -1.88
C ASP A 120 9.37 16.48 -2.29
N GLY A 121 8.61 16.67 -3.37
CA GLY A 121 8.17 17.99 -3.80
C GLY A 121 9.27 18.85 -4.41
N THR A 122 10.46 18.32 -4.70
CA THR A 122 11.58 19.09 -5.27
C THR A 122 11.17 19.86 -6.52
N ALA A 123 10.42 19.25 -7.45
CA ALA A 123 9.97 19.89 -8.67
C ALA A 123 8.86 20.94 -8.44
N SER A 124 8.36 21.14 -7.21
CA SER A 124 7.34 22.14 -6.85
C SER A 124 7.76 23.04 -5.70
N ALA A 125 9.04 23.04 -5.31
CA ALA A 125 9.52 23.72 -4.11
C ALA A 125 8.72 23.32 -2.84
N GLY A 126 8.30 22.05 -2.77
CA GLY A 126 7.61 21.47 -1.63
C GLY A 126 6.08 21.53 -1.67
N ALA A 127 5.47 22.19 -2.68
CA ALA A 127 4.03 22.37 -2.75
C ALA A 127 3.23 21.05 -2.82
N TYR A 128 3.78 20.06 -3.51
CA TYR A 128 3.15 18.76 -3.74
C TYR A 128 3.95 17.60 -3.12
N THR A 129 4.51 17.84 -1.94
CA THR A 129 5.20 16.80 -1.16
C THR A 129 4.21 15.70 -0.72
N GLY A 130 4.55 14.44 -0.96
CA GLY A 130 3.81 13.26 -0.49
C GLY A 130 3.98 13.05 1.01
N VAL A 131 3.24 12.10 1.60
CA VAL A 131 3.14 11.94 3.08
C VAL A 131 4.45 11.53 3.75
N ALA A 132 5.19 10.61 3.14
CA ALA A 132 6.44 10.02 3.63
C ALA A 132 7.60 10.24 2.64
N PRO A 133 8.07 11.49 2.48
CA PRO A 133 9.07 11.87 1.47
C PRO A 133 10.48 11.30 1.70
N GLY A 134 10.73 10.60 2.80
CA GLY A 134 11.95 9.84 3.09
C GLY A 134 11.82 8.33 2.88
N ALA A 135 10.64 7.82 2.49
CA ALA A 135 10.42 6.40 2.23
C ALA A 135 11.16 5.92 0.97
N ASN A 136 11.56 4.65 1.01
CA ASN A 136 12.05 3.92 -0.16
C ASN A 136 10.84 3.31 -0.87
N LEU A 137 10.73 3.53 -2.18
CA LEU A 137 9.68 2.99 -3.01
C LEU A 137 10.18 1.77 -3.77
N VAL A 138 9.36 0.73 -3.78
CA VAL A 138 9.60 -0.51 -4.50
C VAL A 138 8.51 -0.62 -5.57
N ASP A 139 8.92 -0.49 -6.82
CA ASP A 139 8.02 -0.50 -7.98
C ASP A 139 7.69 -1.94 -8.38
N VAL A 140 6.44 -2.35 -8.21
CA VAL A 140 5.95 -3.69 -8.54
C VAL A 140 4.89 -3.55 -9.60
N ARG A 141 5.33 -3.50 -10.85
CA ARG A 141 4.44 -3.26 -11.98
C ARG A 141 3.66 -4.51 -12.34
N VAL A 142 2.35 -4.43 -12.17
CA VAL A 142 1.37 -5.49 -12.43
C VAL A 142 0.25 -5.04 -13.35
N ILE A 143 0.12 -3.72 -13.59
CA ILE A 143 -0.85 -3.14 -14.53
C ILE A 143 -0.12 -2.68 -15.80
N GLY A 144 -0.63 -3.10 -16.96
CA GLY A 144 -0.11 -2.66 -18.25
C GLY A 144 -0.54 -1.23 -18.61
N ALA A 145 -0.02 -0.69 -19.72
CA ALA A 145 -0.36 0.66 -20.20
C ALA A 145 -1.88 0.90 -20.36
N GLY A 146 -2.64 -0.15 -20.72
CA GLY A 146 -4.09 -0.08 -20.88
C GLY A 146 -4.90 -0.10 -19.58
N GLY A 147 -4.25 -0.11 -18.41
CA GLY A 147 -4.94 -0.11 -17.11
C GLY A 147 -5.51 -1.45 -16.67
N ALA A 148 -5.21 -2.54 -17.39
CA ALA A 148 -5.68 -3.90 -17.09
C ALA A 148 -4.58 -4.75 -16.43
N THR A 149 -5.02 -5.69 -15.60
CA THR A 149 -4.19 -6.73 -14.98
C THR A 149 -5.00 -8.02 -14.81
N THR A 150 -4.35 -9.11 -14.40
CA THR A 150 -4.99 -10.38 -14.05
C THR A 150 -4.71 -10.70 -12.59
N VAL A 151 -5.58 -11.49 -11.96
CA VAL A 151 -5.36 -12.02 -10.61
C VAL A 151 -3.99 -12.72 -10.51
N SER A 152 -3.63 -13.54 -11.49
CA SER A 152 -2.32 -14.20 -11.54
C SER A 152 -1.12 -13.24 -11.61
N THR A 153 -1.27 -12.08 -12.24
CA THR A 153 -0.22 -11.07 -12.31
C THR A 153 -0.08 -10.32 -10.99
N LEU A 154 -1.21 -10.02 -10.33
CA LEU A 154 -1.23 -9.47 -8.99
C LEU A 154 -0.57 -10.40 -7.97
N LEU A 155 -0.93 -11.69 -7.98
CA LEU A 155 -0.34 -12.68 -7.09
C LEU A 155 1.17 -12.80 -7.27
N ARG A 156 1.68 -12.78 -8.52
CA ARG A 156 3.13 -12.75 -8.78
C ARG A 156 3.81 -11.51 -8.20
N GLY A 157 3.18 -10.34 -8.31
CA GLY A 157 3.67 -9.11 -7.69
C GLY A 157 3.71 -9.21 -6.16
N MET A 158 2.64 -9.71 -5.54
CA MET A 158 2.55 -9.91 -4.09
C MET A 158 3.58 -10.94 -3.60
N GLN A 159 3.79 -12.03 -4.36
CA GLN A 159 4.82 -13.02 -4.07
C GLN A 159 6.22 -12.41 -4.08
N TRP A 160 6.51 -11.59 -5.09
CA TRP A 160 7.80 -10.92 -5.19
C TRP A 160 8.03 -9.95 -4.03
N VAL A 161 6.99 -9.22 -3.62
CA VAL A 161 7.01 -8.36 -2.43
C VAL A 161 7.36 -9.16 -1.18
N LEU A 162 6.74 -10.33 -0.99
CA LEU A 162 7.02 -11.20 0.15
C LEU A 162 8.48 -11.70 0.12
N ALA A 163 8.93 -12.22 -1.01
CA ALA A 163 10.29 -12.74 -1.18
C ALA A 163 11.38 -11.67 -0.99
N ASN A 164 11.09 -10.42 -1.34
CA ASN A 164 12.05 -9.32 -1.24
C ASN A 164 11.83 -8.41 -0.02
N LYS A 165 10.94 -8.80 0.89
CA LYS A 165 10.59 -8.04 2.09
C LYS A 165 11.82 -7.65 2.89
N ALA A 166 12.70 -8.61 3.19
CA ALA A 166 13.91 -8.37 3.97
C ALA A 166 14.91 -7.49 3.22
N THR A 167 15.14 -7.79 1.93
CA THR A 167 16.10 -7.09 1.07
C THR A 167 15.86 -5.59 0.99
N TYR A 168 14.60 -5.17 0.83
CA TYR A 168 14.25 -3.75 0.66
C TYR A 168 13.55 -3.15 1.89
N ASN A 169 13.55 -3.87 3.03
CA ASN A 169 12.79 -3.52 4.23
C ASN A 169 11.33 -3.14 3.90
N ILE A 170 10.66 -3.96 3.09
CA ILE A 170 9.26 -3.72 2.70
C ILE A 170 8.39 -3.95 3.93
N ARG A 171 7.70 -2.90 4.37
CA ARG A 171 6.81 -2.94 5.53
C ARG A 171 5.38 -2.53 5.20
N VAL A 172 5.18 -1.98 4.01
CA VAL A 172 3.88 -1.53 3.51
C VAL A 172 3.72 -1.97 2.07
N ALA A 173 2.56 -2.51 1.72
CA ALA A 173 2.16 -2.78 0.34
C ALA A 173 0.91 -1.95 0.03
N ASN A 174 1.02 -1.03 -0.92
CA ASN A 174 -0.10 -0.24 -1.41
C ASN A 174 -0.67 -0.86 -2.69
N MET A 175 -1.96 -1.19 -2.65
CA MET A 175 -2.73 -1.72 -3.77
C MET A 175 -3.86 -0.75 -4.11
N SER A 176 -3.57 0.19 -5.00
CA SER A 176 -4.55 1.19 -5.48
C SER A 176 -5.40 0.66 -6.64
N LEU A 177 -5.80 -0.61 -6.53
CA LEU A 177 -6.49 -1.39 -7.56
C LEU A 177 -7.44 -2.39 -6.90
N GLY A 178 -8.40 -2.89 -7.68
CA GLY A 178 -9.24 -3.98 -7.26
C GLY A 178 -10.16 -4.45 -8.37
N ALA A 179 -10.83 -5.57 -8.12
CA ALA A 179 -11.87 -6.10 -9.00
C ALA A 179 -13.20 -6.23 -8.23
N ALA A 180 -14.30 -6.39 -8.96
CA ALA A 180 -15.58 -6.68 -8.32
C ALA A 180 -15.47 -7.95 -7.47
N ALA A 181 -15.88 -7.88 -6.21
CA ALA A 181 -15.91 -9.04 -5.33
C ALA A 181 -17.05 -9.97 -5.74
N THR A 182 -16.71 -11.13 -6.31
CA THR A 182 -17.67 -12.16 -6.72
C THR A 182 -17.67 -13.37 -5.79
N LEU A 183 -16.71 -13.44 -4.87
CA LEU A 183 -16.50 -14.49 -3.87
C LEU A 183 -16.41 -13.87 -2.47
N SER A 184 -16.70 -14.67 -1.44
CA SER A 184 -16.35 -14.32 -0.05
C SER A 184 -14.84 -14.23 0.07
N TYR A 185 -14.32 -13.35 0.96
CA TYR A 185 -12.87 -13.16 1.14
C TYR A 185 -12.21 -14.47 1.57
N ARG A 186 -13.01 -15.35 2.20
CA ARG A 186 -12.61 -16.71 2.58
C ARG A 186 -12.12 -17.56 1.41
N ASN A 187 -12.66 -17.32 0.22
CA ASN A 187 -12.39 -18.12 -0.98
C ASN A 187 -11.67 -17.32 -2.07
N ASP A 188 -11.26 -16.09 -1.77
CA ASP A 188 -10.62 -15.22 -2.73
C ASP A 188 -9.10 -15.34 -2.64
N PRO A 189 -8.41 -15.69 -3.74
CA PRO A 189 -6.96 -15.83 -3.74
C PRO A 189 -6.24 -14.51 -3.48
N LEU A 190 -6.79 -13.36 -3.87
CA LEU A 190 -6.17 -12.05 -3.57
C LEU A 190 -6.33 -11.68 -2.10
N ALA A 191 -7.47 -11.99 -1.49
CA ALA A 191 -7.69 -11.82 -0.05
C ALA A 191 -6.69 -12.68 0.74
N THR A 192 -6.61 -13.97 0.37
CA THR A 192 -5.62 -14.92 0.93
C THR A 192 -4.19 -14.42 0.83
N ALA A 193 -3.77 -13.94 -0.34
CA ALA A 193 -2.42 -13.39 -0.52
C ALA A 193 -2.19 -12.13 0.31
N ALA A 194 -3.22 -11.29 0.49
CA ALA A 194 -3.14 -10.09 1.30
C ALA A 194 -3.03 -10.41 2.80
N GLU A 195 -3.72 -11.46 3.26
CA GLU A 195 -3.55 -12.00 4.60
C GLU A 195 -2.12 -12.53 4.79
N VAL A 196 -1.57 -13.32 3.85
CA VAL A 196 -0.17 -13.78 3.93
C VAL A 196 0.81 -12.62 4.09
N LEU A 197 0.69 -11.56 3.28
CA LEU A 197 1.54 -10.37 3.43
C LEU A 197 1.34 -9.70 4.81
N THR A 198 0.09 -9.59 5.26
CA THR A 198 -0.28 -9.01 6.56
C THR A 198 0.35 -9.77 7.72
N PHE A 199 0.21 -11.09 7.75
CA PHE A 199 0.78 -11.94 8.79
C PHE A 199 2.31 -12.05 8.68
N ALA A 200 2.89 -11.90 7.49
CA ALA A 200 4.32 -11.73 7.28
C ALA A 200 4.85 -10.37 7.77
N GLY A 201 4.02 -9.48 8.32
CA GLY A 201 4.43 -8.20 8.91
C GLY A 201 4.50 -7.03 7.91
N ILE A 202 3.90 -7.18 6.72
CA ILE A 202 3.72 -6.11 5.74
C ILE A 202 2.30 -5.57 5.89
N ALA A 203 2.13 -4.29 6.19
CA ALA A 203 0.81 -3.68 6.22
C ALA A 203 0.25 -3.52 4.81
N VAL A 204 -0.84 -4.22 4.49
CA VAL A 204 -1.50 -4.13 3.19
C VAL A 204 -2.57 -3.03 3.23
N VAL A 205 -2.40 -2.01 2.39
CA VAL A 205 -3.31 -0.87 2.24
C VAL A 205 -3.97 -0.95 0.87
N VAL A 206 -5.30 -0.99 0.85
CA VAL A 206 -6.09 -1.24 -0.35
C VAL A 206 -7.11 -0.12 -0.54
N SER A 207 -7.31 0.32 -1.78
CA SER A 207 -8.40 1.23 -2.11
C SER A 207 -9.76 0.53 -1.99
N ALA A 208 -10.78 1.23 -1.47
CA ALA A 208 -12.11 0.63 -1.32
C ALA A 208 -12.81 0.35 -2.66
N GLY A 209 -12.44 1.06 -3.72
CA GLY A 209 -13.10 1.04 -5.03
C GLY A 209 -13.83 2.34 -5.34
N ASN A 210 -14.24 2.49 -6.60
CA ASN A 210 -14.85 3.72 -7.12
C ASN A 210 -16.27 3.48 -7.69
N SER A 211 -17.01 2.51 -7.13
CA SER A 211 -18.33 2.08 -7.62
C SER A 211 -19.49 2.55 -6.73
N GLY A 212 -19.27 3.53 -5.86
CA GLY A 212 -20.34 4.22 -5.15
C GLY A 212 -21.29 4.99 -6.08
N PRO A 213 -22.39 5.57 -5.57
CA PRO A 213 -22.77 5.67 -4.15
C PRO A 213 -23.58 4.47 -3.62
N GLY A 214 -23.78 3.42 -4.42
CA GLY A 214 -24.46 2.21 -3.97
C GLY A 214 -23.68 1.50 -2.85
N GLU A 215 -24.42 0.78 -2.00
CA GLU A 215 -23.83 -0.13 -1.00
C GLU A 215 -23.24 -1.37 -1.69
N THR A 216 -22.50 -2.19 -0.94
CA THR A 216 -21.93 -3.48 -1.43
C THR A 216 -20.96 -3.34 -2.60
N THR A 217 -20.22 -2.24 -2.64
CA THR A 217 -19.36 -1.87 -3.78
C THR A 217 -17.86 -1.97 -3.49
N VAL A 218 -17.48 -2.48 -2.30
CA VAL A 218 -16.08 -2.68 -1.92
C VAL A 218 -15.45 -3.79 -2.76
N THR A 219 -14.29 -3.50 -3.35
CA THR A 219 -13.58 -4.40 -4.28
C THR A 219 -12.64 -5.38 -3.59
N THR A 220 -12.27 -6.47 -4.26
CA THR A 220 -11.15 -7.33 -3.87
C THR A 220 -9.80 -6.64 -4.05
N PRO A 221 -8.82 -6.81 -3.13
CA PRO A 221 -8.90 -7.52 -1.83
C PRO A 221 -9.37 -6.64 -0.65
N GLY A 222 -9.81 -5.41 -0.90
CA GLY A 222 -10.20 -4.43 0.14
C GLY A 222 -11.42 -4.79 1.00
N TYR A 223 -12.15 -5.86 0.68
CA TYR A 223 -13.25 -6.35 1.51
C TYR A 223 -12.78 -7.34 2.60
N ASP A 224 -11.52 -7.76 2.55
CA ASP A 224 -10.89 -8.60 3.58
C ASP A 224 -10.78 -7.84 4.93
N PRO A 225 -11.13 -8.48 6.07
CA PRO A 225 -11.10 -7.81 7.37
C PRO A 225 -9.69 -7.53 7.90
N PHE A 226 -8.64 -8.21 7.45
CA PHE A 226 -7.26 -8.07 7.96
C PHE A 226 -6.49 -6.94 7.26
N VAL A 227 -6.86 -6.58 6.03
CA VAL A 227 -6.25 -5.46 5.30
C VAL A 227 -6.79 -4.10 5.75
N ILE A 228 -6.07 -3.02 5.42
CA ILE A 228 -6.50 -1.63 5.67
C ILE A 228 -7.15 -1.08 4.40
N THR A 229 -8.47 -0.90 4.45
CA THR A 229 -9.27 -0.46 3.32
C THR A 229 -9.61 1.01 3.42
N VAL A 230 -9.31 1.76 2.38
CA VAL A 230 -9.37 3.23 2.40
C VAL A 230 -10.41 3.76 1.43
N GLY A 231 -11.42 4.42 1.96
CA GLY A 231 -12.38 5.21 1.18
C GLY A 231 -11.86 6.62 0.90
N ALA A 232 -12.55 7.37 0.03
CA ALA A 232 -12.10 8.68 -0.40
C ALA A 232 -13.04 9.80 0.03
N LEU A 233 -12.45 10.83 0.60
CA LEU A 233 -13.11 12.08 0.93
C LEU A 233 -12.88 13.13 -0.17
N ASP A 234 -13.89 13.98 -0.38
CA ASP A 234 -13.85 15.21 -1.14
C ASP A 234 -13.67 16.37 -0.15
N ASP A 235 -12.47 16.94 -0.13
CA ASP A 235 -12.09 18.04 0.76
C ASP A 235 -12.58 19.42 0.28
N ASN A 236 -13.32 19.44 -0.84
CA ASN A 236 -13.74 20.64 -1.55
C ASN A 236 -12.62 21.67 -1.84
N GLY A 237 -11.36 21.25 -1.80
CA GLY A 237 -10.19 22.10 -1.94
C GLY A 237 -9.92 23.00 -0.74
N THR A 238 -10.48 22.69 0.43
CA THR A 238 -10.21 23.43 1.68
C THR A 238 -9.61 22.50 2.75
N PRO A 239 -8.82 23.01 3.71
CA PRO A 239 -8.37 22.21 4.85
C PRO A 239 -9.43 22.03 5.94
N ALA A 240 -10.54 22.76 5.88
CA ALA A 240 -11.57 22.75 6.92
C ALA A 240 -12.53 21.57 6.66
N LEU A 241 -12.96 20.91 7.73
CA LEU A 241 -13.78 19.69 7.62
C LEU A 241 -15.29 19.94 7.51
N ASP A 242 -15.72 21.20 7.59
CA ASP A 242 -17.13 21.57 7.66
C ASP A 242 -17.85 21.53 6.30
N ASP A 243 -17.11 21.65 5.20
CA ASP A 243 -17.61 21.45 3.86
C ASP A 243 -17.23 20.10 3.24
N ASP A 244 -16.49 19.26 3.96
CA ASP A 244 -16.09 17.93 3.51
C ASP A 244 -17.29 17.01 3.26
N SER A 245 -17.14 16.12 2.28
CA SER A 245 -18.12 15.07 2.02
C SER A 245 -17.44 13.79 1.56
N LEU A 246 -18.10 12.64 1.78
CA LEU A 246 -17.64 11.41 1.13
C LEU A 246 -17.74 11.58 -0.39
N ALA A 247 -16.65 11.30 -1.11
CA ALA A 247 -16.68 11.35 -2.56
C ALA A 247 -17.77 10.41 -3.08
N SER A 248 -18.64 10.90 -3.97
CA SER A 248 -19.85 10.18 -4.38
C SER A 248 -19.56 8.81 -4.99
N TRP A 249 -18.42 8.67 -5.66
CA TRP A 249 -17.93 7.42 -6.26
C TRP A 249 -17.21 6.51 -5.26
N SER A 250 -16.85 6.96 -4.06
CA SER A 250 -16.16 6.09 -3.09
C SER A 250 -17.04 4.89 -2.78
N SER A 251 -16.50 3.68 -2.99
CA SER A 251 -17.19 2.44 -2.67
C SER A 251 -17.56 2.36 -1.19
N ARG A 252 -18.66 1.66 -0.91
CA ARG A 252 -19.33 1.60 0.38
C ARG A 252 -19.59 0.16 0.75
N GLY A 253 -19.44 -0.13 2.04
CA GLY A 253 -19.89 -1.35 2.66
C GLY A 253 -21.42 -1.44 2.75
N PRO A 254 -21.94 -2.46 3.45
CA PRO A 254 -21.15 -3.60 3.93
C PRO A 254 -20.59 -4.40 2.75
N THR A 255 -19.62 -5.28 2.98
CA THR A 255 -19.10 -6.15 1.92
C THR A 255 -20.23 -7.02 1.36
N ALA A 256 -20.27 -7.22 0.04
CA ALA A 256 -21.44 -7.80 -0.65
C ALA A 256 -21.84 -9.19 -0.16
N LEU A 257 -20.88 -10.04 0.22
CA LEU A 257 -21.10 -11.45 0.56
C LEU A 257 -20.98 -11.73 2.06
N ASP A 258 -20.07 -11.05 2.75
CA ASP A 258 -19.75 -11.34 4.16
C ASP A 258 -20.37 -10.34 5.15
N GLY A 259 -21.03 -9.28 4.67
CA GLY A 259 -21.70 -8.29 5.54
C GLY A 259 -20.77 -7.45 6.43
N ILE A 260 -19.45 -7.43 6.16
CA ILE A 260 -18.44 -6.75 6.97
C ILE A 260 -18.50 -5.23 6.71
N ALA A 261 -18.37 -4.43 7.76
CA ALA A 261 -18.30 -2.98 7.63
C ALA A 261 -16.97 -2.54 7.00
N LYS A 262 -17.05 -1.78 5.91
CA LYS A 262 -15.92 -1.20 5.18
C LYS A 262 -16.35 0.15 4.55
N PRO A 263 -15.43 1.09 4.27
CA PRO A 263 -13.97 1.03 4.49
C PRO A 263 -13.59 1.08 5.98
N ASP A 264 -12.31 0.85 6.31
CA ASP A 264 -11.84 0.96 7.71
C ASP A 264 -11.74 2.43 8.15
N LEU A 265 -11.32 3.31 7.23
CA LEU A 265 -11.29 4.76 7.38
C LEU A 265 -11.31 5.44 6.00
N VAL A 266 -11.40 6.77 5.97
CA VAL A 266 -11.28 7.58 4.75
C VAL A 266 -10.06 8.48 4.78
N ALA A 267 -9.56 8.83 3.60
CA ALA A 267 -8.50 9.82 3.43
C ALA A 267 -8.80 10.72 2.21
N PRO A 268 -8.12 11.87 2.06
CA PRO A 268 -8.29 12.74 0.90
C PRO A 268 -8.03 11.99 -0.42
N GLY A 269 -9.00 12.02 -1.34
CA GLY A 269 -8.93 11.24 -2.57
C GLY A 269 -9.46 11.94 -3.81
N ARG A 270 -9.89 13.20 -3.71
CA ARG A 270 -10.39 13.97 -4.86
C ARG A 270 -9.42 15.09 -5.23
N LYS A 271 -9.20 15.28 -6.53
CA LYS A 271 -8.33 16.31 -7.13
C LYS A 271 -6.91 16.34 -6.53
N MET A 272 -6.41 15.20 -6.11
CA MET A 272 -5.07 15.06 -5.55
C MET A 272 -4.03 15.33 -6.65
N VAL A 273 -3.10 16.25 -6.37
CA VAL A 273 -1.97 16.57 -7.24
C VAL A 273 -0.78 15.71 -6.81
N SER A 274 -0.18 15.00 -7.76
CA SER A 274 1.01 14.19 -7.49
C SER A 274 1.83 13.98 -8.75
N LEU A 275 2.87 13.15 -8.68
CA LEU A 275 3.84 13.00 -9.76
C LEU A 275 3.19 12.54 -11.06
N ARG A 276 3.70 13.11 -12.16
CA ARG A 276 3.31 12.79 -13.52
C ARG A 276 4.25 11.74 -14.10
N SER A 277 3.72 10.83 -14.92
CA SER A 277 4.52 10.03 -15.86
C SER A 277 4.39 10.62 -17.28
N PRO A 278 5.38 11.37 -17.78
CA PRO A 278 5.30 12.00 -19.10
C PRO A 278 5.17 10.97 -20.23
N GLY A 279 4.22 11.18 -21.13
CA GLY A 279 3.97 10.30 -22.27
C GLY A 279 3.23 9.00 -21.93
N SER A 280 2.82 8.80 -20.67
CA SER A 280 1.96 7.68 -20.29
C SER A 280 0.56 7.78 -20.91
N THR A 281 -0.20 6.68 -20.87
CA THR A 281 -1.58 6.65 -21.40
C THR A 281 -2.47 7.70 -20.73
N LEU A 282 -2.44 7.84 -19.41
CA LEU A 282 -3.24 8.86 -18.71
C LEU A 282 -2.81 10.28 -19.05
N ASP A 283 -1.50 10.50 -19.19
CA ASP A 283 -0.93 11.79 -19.53
C ASP A 283 -1.37 12.28 -20.92
N GLN A 284 -1.42 11.38 -21.89
CA GLN A 284 -1.91 11.67 -23.24
C GLN A 284 -3.42 11.84 -23.29
N MET A 285 -4.17 11.06 -22.50
CA MET A 285 -5.64 11.06 -22.51
C MET A 285 -6.22 12.31 -21.83
N TYR A 286 -5.56 12.83 -20.79
CA TYR A 286 -6.06 13.95 -19.99
C TYR A 286 -5.00 15.06 -19.83
N PRO A 287 -4.61 15.75 -20.93
CA PRO A 287 -3.61 16.82 -20.88
C PRO A 287 -4.05 18.00 -20.00
N ASP A 288 -5.35 18.20 -19.81
CA ASP A 288 -5.94 19.22 -18.93
C ASP A 288 -5.69 18.97 -17.43
N ARG A 289 -5.18 17.79 -17.08
CA ARG A 289 -4.84 17.39 -15.71
C ARG A 289 -3.36 17.54 -15.39
N GLN A 290 -2.53 17.92 -16.35
CA GLN A 290 -1.13 18.23 -16.12
C GLN A 290 -1.02 19.48 -15.25
N VAL A 291 -0.15 19.43 -14.25
CA VAL A 291 0.09 20.51 -13.29
C VAL A 291 1.56 20.89 -13.32
N ALA A 292 1.83 22.19 -13.46
CA ALA A 292 3.17 22.72 -13.47
C ALA A 292 3.86 22.53 -12.11
N GLY A 293 5.17 22.29 -12.18
CA GLY A 293 6.05 22.45 -11.04
C GLY A 293 6.61 23.88 -10.99
N THR A 294 7.87 24.00 -10.61
CA THR A 294 8.65 25.25 -10.73
C THR A 294 8.99 25.55 -12.20
N ASP A 295 9.11 24.52 -13.05
CA ASP A 295 9.20 24.70 -14.50
C ASP A 295 7.79 24.76 -15.11
N LEU A 296 7.39 25.96 -15.54
CA LEU A 296 6.07 26.21 -16.13
C LEU A 296 5.92 25.63 -17.55
N LEU A 297 7.04 25.28 -18.21
CA LEU A 297 7.05 24.73 -19.56
C LEU A 297 7.14 23.20 -19.58
N ALA A 298 7.50 22.58 -18.44
CA ALA A 298 7.58 21.13 -18.27
C ALA A 298 6.77 20.68 -17.04
N PRO A 299 5.46 20.40 -17.20
CA PRO A 299 4.64 19.90 -16.11
C PRO A 299 5.24 18.65 -15.46
N ALA A 300 5.48 18.72 -14.16
CA ALA A 300 6.05 17.62 -13.36
C ALA A 300 4.97 16.84 -12.58
N TYR A 301 3.76 17.40 -12.50
CA TYR A 301 2.67 16.87 -11.69
C TYR A 301 1.41 16.62 -12.52
N PHE A 302 0.50 15.85 -11.96
CA PHE A 302 -0.74 15.42 -12.56
C PHE A 302 -1.84 15.34 -11.50
N ARG A 303 -3.07 15.65 -11.88
CA ARG A 303 -4.21 15.69 -10.96
C ARG A 303 -5.15 14.50 -11.17
N MET A 304 -5.40 13.71 -10.14
CA MET A 304 -6.28 12.53 -10.20
C MET A 304 -7.29 12.49 -9.05
N SER A 305 -8.28 11.61 -9.15
CA SER A 305 -9.29 11.36 -8.12
C SER A 305 -9.59 9.87 -8.09
N GLY A 306 -9.73 9.32 -6.88
CA GLY A 306 -10.04 7.92 -6.66
C GLY A 306 -9.71 7.49 -5.23
N THR A 307 -10.28 6.38 -4.80
CA THR A 307 -9.82 5.69 -3.58
C THR A 307 -8.37 5.22 -3.75
N SER A 308 -7.94 5.03 -4.99
CA SER A 308 -6.56 4.85 -5.43
C SER A 308 -5.61 5.99 -5.04
N MET A 309 -6.12 7.21 -4.82
CA MET A 309 -5.34 8.34 -4.32
C MET A 309 -5.43 8.46 -2.79
N ALA A 310 -6.50 7.96 -2.17
CA ALA A 310 -6.64 7.95 -0.71
C ALA A 310 -5.77 6.88 -0.05
N ALA A 311 -5.70 5.67 -0.63
CA ALA A 311 -4.86 4.57 -0.15
C ALA A 311 -3.37 4.94 0.06
N PRO A 312 -2.67 5.58 -0.91
CA PRO A 312 -1.26 5.94 -0.73
C PRO A 312 -1.02 6.96 0.39
N VAL A 313 -2.01 7.79 0.72
CA VAL A 313 -1.91 8.72 1.88
C VAL A 313 -1.82 7.94 3.19
N VAL A 314 -2.62 6.88 3.32
CA VAL A 314 -2.55 5.95 4.47
C VAL A 314 -1.25 5.15 4.44
N ALA A 315 -0.83 4.64 3.28
CA ALA A 315 0.43 3.90 3.14
C ALA A 315 1.65 4.73 3.55
N GLY A 316 1.72 6.00 3.14
CA GLY A 316 2.75 6.94 3.59
C GLY A 316 2.68 7.18 5.09
N THR A 317 1.47 7.34 5.66
CA THR A 317 1.30 7.50 7.12
C THR A 317 1.85 6.30 7.89
N ILE A 318 1.63 5.08 7.41
CA ILE A 318 2.20 3.87 8.02
C ILE A 318 3.73 3.91 7.99
N ALA A 319 4.34 4.41 6.91
CA ALA A 319 5.79 4.57 6.85
C ALA A 319 6.32 5.57 7.91
N LEU A 320 5.59 6.67 8.16
CA LEU A 320 5.90 7.59 9.26
C LEU A 320 5.80 6.91 10.64
N MET A 321 4.72 6.14 10.85
CA MET A 321 4.50 5.40 12.11
C MET A 321 5.62 4.38 12.35
N LEU A 322 6.09 3.71 11.30
CA LEU A 322 7.14 2.69 11.37
C LEU A 322 8.54 3.29 11.53
N GLU A 323 8.84 4.47 10.99
CA GLU A 323 10.10 5.18 11.32
C GLU A 323 10.14 5.49 12.83
N ARG A 324 9.00 5.91 13.40
CA ARG A 324 8.89 6.24 14.83
C ARG A 324 8.89 5.02 15.72
N ASN A 325 8.24 3.94 15.29
CA ASN A 325 8.17 2.69 16.04
C ASN A 325 8.29 1.49 15.09
N PRO A 326 9.52 1.02 14.82
CA PRO A 326 9.78 -0.07 13.89
C PRO A 326 9.15 -1.42 14.29
N SER A 327 8.81 -1.60 15.58
CA SER A 327 8.26 -2.85 16.11
C SER A 327 6.74 -2.98 15.92
N LEU A 328 6.07 -1.97 15.35
CA LEU A 328 4.63 -2.06 15.10
C LEU A 328 4.31 -3.16 14.08
N ARG A 329 3.32 -3.97 14.44
CA ARG A 329 2.74 -5.02 13.59
C ARG A 329 1.54 -4.49 12.81
N PRO A 330 1.19 -5.07 11.66
CA PRO A 330 0.04 -4.63 10.85
C PRO A 330 -1.27 -4.47 11.63
N ALA A 331 -1.61 -5.40 12.52
CA ALA A 331 -2.80 -5.28 13.38
C ALA A 331 -2.75 -4.05 14.32
N GLN A 332 -1.57 -3.68 14.82
CA GLN A 332 -1.40 -2.49 15.67
C GLN A 332 -1.44 -1.20 14.84
N LEU A 333 -0.88 -1.24 13.62
CA LEU A 333 -0.98 -0.12 12.68
C LEU A 333 -2.43 0.15 12.33
N LYS A 334 -3.19 -0.89 11.95
CA LYS A 334 -4.62 -0.79 11.64
C LYS A 334 -5.42 -0.25 12.83
N HIS A 335 -5.21 -0.79 14.03
CA HIS A 335 -5.85 -0.31 15.26
C HIS A 335 -5.58 1.16 15.52
N ARG A 336 -4.30 1.58 15.46
CA ARG A 336 -3.93 2.99 15.66
C ARG A 336 -4.60 3.90 14.64
N LEU A 337 -4.53 3.57 13.36
CA LEU A 337 -5.14 4.36 12.30
C LEU A 337 -6.65 4.56 12.52
N MET A 338 -7.36 3.49 12.88
CA MET A 338 -8.80 3.54 13.17
C MET A 338 -9.11 4.29 14.47
N GLY A 339 -8.35 4.01 15.54
CA GLY A 339 -8.58 4.60 16.86
C GLY A 339 -8.20 6.08 16.96
N THR A 340 -7.33 6.58 16.09
CA THR A 340 -6.95 8.00 16.03
C THR A 340 -7.65 8.77 14.92
N ALA A 341 -8.49 8.11 14.11
CA ALA A 341 -9.22 8.78 13.03
C ALA A 341 -10.08 9.92 13.60
N THR A 342 -10.08 11.06 12.91
CA THR A 342 -10.93 12.21 13.24
C THR A 342 -12.38 11.85 12.93
N PRO A 343 -13.29 11.89 13.92
CA PRO A 343 -14.71 11.62 13.68
C PRO A 343 -15.31 12.65 12.71
N LEU A 344 -16.11 12.17 11.77
CA LEU A 344 -16.84 13.02 10.82
C LEU A 344 -18.29 13.19 11.29
N ALA A 345 -18.86 14.38 11.08
CA ALA A 345 -20.26 14.68 11.42
C ALA A 345 -21.28 13.94 10.52
N PHE A 346 -20.78 13.24 9.49
CA PHE A 346 -21.55 12.49 8.52
C PHE A 346 -20.94 11.10 8.29
N GLY A 347 -21.70 10.26 7.58
CA GLY A 347 -21.29 8.91 7.23
C GLY A 347 -21.68 7.89 8.29
N SER A 348 -21.11 6.71 8.15
CA SER A 348 -21.42 5.49 8.90
C SER A 348 -20.24 4.52 8.77
N PRO A 349 -20.19 3.44 9.55
CA PRO A 349 -19.16 2.41 9.39
C PRO A 349 -19.05 1.84 7.97
N ASN A 350 -20.16 1.84 7.20
CA ASN A 350 -20.20 1.37 5.81
C ASN A 350 -19.78 2.42 4.77
N THR A 351 -19.44 3.65 5.19
CA THR A 351 -19.16 4.74 4.26
C THR A 351 -17.88 5.49 4.62
N THR A 352 -17.74 5.89 5.87
CA THR A 352 -16.57 6.61 6.41
C THR A 352 -15.72 5.76 7.34
N GLY A 353 -16.15 4.54 7.68
CA GLY A 353 -15.44 3.68 8.61
C GLY A 353 -15.34 4.33 9.98
N ASN A 354 -14.11 4.46 10.49
CA ASN A 354 -13.81 5.12 11.75
C ASN A 354 -13.64 6.64 11.63
N GLY A 355 -13.76 7.20 10.43
CA GLY A 355 -13.61 8.63 10.17
C GLY A 355 -12.43 8.96 9.27
N LEU A 356 -12.01 10.22 9.29
CA LEU A 356 -10.93 10.74 8.48
C LEU A 356 -9.57 10.43 9.12
N LEU A 357 -8.61 9.97 8.30
CA LEU A 357 -7.22 9.78 8.73
C LEU A 357 -6.69 11.00 9.50
N ASN A 358 -6.04 10.76 10.64
CA ASN A 358 -5.31 11.79 11.37
C ASN A 358 -3.84 11.36 11.50
N VAL A 359 -2.99 11.92 10.64
CA VAL A 359 -1.59 11.51 10.48
C VAL A 359 -0.78 11.83 11.73
N SER A 360 -0.91 13.05 12.26
CA SER A 360 -0.17 13.46 13.46
C SER A 360 -0.57 12.63 14.68
N ALA A 361 -1.86 12.39 14.89
CA ALA A 361 -2.33 11.56 16.00
C ALA A 361 -1.88 10.10 15.86
N ALA A 362 -1.94 9.51 14.66
CA ALA A 362 -1.50 8.14 14.42
C ALA A 362 0.01 7.95 14.68
N VAL A 363 0.84 8.90 14.23
CA VAL A 363 2.31 8.89 14.43
C VAL A 363 2.69 9.20 15.88
N GLY A 364 1.92 10.05 16.56
CA GLY A 364 2.10 10.40 17.97
C GLY A 364 1.61 9.35 18.97
N SER A 365 0.71 8.45 18.54
CA SER A 365 0.09 7.46 19.43
C SER A 365 1.09 6.45 19.99
N ALA A 366 0.97 6.18 21.29
CA ALA A 366 1.69 5.11 21.97
C ALA A 366 0.88 3.81 22.08
N ASP A 367 -0.39 3.80 21.67
CA ASP A 367 -1.30 2.66 21.85
C ASP A 367 -0.80 1.40 21.11
N SER A 368 -0.49 0.34 21.83
CA SER A 368 0.02 -0.91 21.25
C SER A 368 -1.04 -2.00 21.13
N ALA A 369 -2.32 -1.68 21.35
CA ALA A 369 -3.41 -2.62 21.12
C ALA A 369 -3.48 -3.04 19.64
N SER A 370 -3.99 -4.24 19.42
CA SER A 370 -4.09 -4.85 18.10
C SER A 370 -5.54 -4.88 17.67
N PHE A 371 -5.78 -4.56 16.40
CA PHE A 371 -7.06 -4.80 15.76
C PHE A 371 -7.21 -6.31 15.62
N VAL A 372 -8.31 -6.84 16.13
CA VAL A 372 -8.64 -8.26 16.07
C VAL A 372 -10.00 -8.35 15.41
N PRO A 373 -10.07 -8.75 14.13
CA PRO A 373 -11.36 -9.05 13.52
C PRO A 373 -12.04 -10.19 14.27
N THR A 374 -13.37 -10.10 14.41
CA THR A 374 -14.19 -11.23 14.86
C THR A 374 -14.38 -12.29 13.77
N ASN A 375 -14.06 -11.93 12.54
CA ASN A 375 -14.12 -12.79 11.37
C ASN A 375 -12.91 -13.72 11.31
N PRO A 376 -13.08 -14.98 10.84
CA PRO A 376 -11.96 -15.87 10.62
C PRO A 376 -11.07 -15.37 9.47
N VAL A 377 -9.82 -15.85 9.40
CA VAL A 377 -8.97 -15.69 8.20
C VAL A 377 -9.55 -16.44 7.01
N SER A 378 -8.98 -16.25 5.83
CA SER A 378 -9.39 -16.95 4.63
C SER A 378 -9.14 -18.46 4.70
N ASP A 379 -9.98 -19.24 4.01
CA ASP A 379 -9.84 -20.70 3.97
C ASP A 379 -8.54 -21.10 3.26
N GLY A 380 -8.11 -20.29 2.29
CA GLY A 380 -6.81 -20.43 1.63
C GLY A 380 -5.66 -20.24 2.60
N PHE A 381 -5.65 -19.15 3.37
CA PHE A 381 -4.59 -18.86 4.33
C PHE A 381 -4.52 -19.93 5.42
N ALA A 382 -5.68 -20.31 5.94
CA ALA A 382 -5.83 -21.38 6.92
C ALA A 382 -5.25 -22.71 6.41
N THR A 383 -5.51 -23.06 5.15
CA THR A 383 -5.00 -24.28 4.52
C THR A 383 -3.47 -24.26 4.38
N GLU A 384 -2.89 -23.15 3.96
CA GLU A 384 -1.43 -23.01 3.88
C GLU A 384 -0.78 -23.11 5.27
N MET A 385 -1.38 -22.45 6.27
CA MET A 385 -0.87 -22.49 7.64
C MET A 385 -1.00 -23.85 8.30
N TYR A 386 -1.99 -24.67 7.93
CA TYR A 386 -2.17 -26.02 8.45
C TYR A 386 -0.90 -26.86 8.35
N ALA A 387 -0.23 -26.83 7.19
CA ALA A 387 0.97 -27.63 6.95
C ALA A 387 2.11 -27.28 7.92
N LEU A 388 2.18 -26.02 8.36
CA LEU A 388 3.19 -25.52 9.28
C LEU A 388 2.83 -25.75 10.75
N LEU A 389 1.53 -25.80 11.06
CA LEU A 389 1.01 -25.85 12.43
C LEU A 389 0.60 -27.26 12.87
N VAL A 390 0.50 -28.22 11.94
CA VAL A 390 0.09 -29.60 12.22
C VAL A 390 0.91 -30.21 13.37
N GLY A 391 0.20 -30.77 14.35
CA GLY A 391 0.81 -31.40 15.53
C GLY A 391 1.26 -30.44 16.64
N GLN A 392 1.07 -29.13 16.50
CA GLN A 392 1.26 -28.19 17.62
C GLN A 392 0.04 -28.16 18.56
N ALA A 393 0.26 -27.83 19.83
CA ALA A 393 -0.84 -27.65 20.78
C ALA A 393 -1.52 -26.30 20.54
N ILE A 394 -2.85 -26.28 20.57
CA ILE A 394 -3.63 -25.06 20.44
C ILE A 394 -3.97 -24.54 21.83
N ALA A 395 -3.61 -23.29 22.10
CA ALA A 395 -3.99 -22.61 23.32
C ALA A 395 -5.11 -21.61 23.02
N TRP A 396 -6.20 -21.68 23.78
CA TRP A 396 -7.30 -20.71 23.71
C TRP A 396 -7.15 -19.67 24.82
N ARG A 397 -7.45 -18.40 24.51
CA ARG A 397 -7.41 -17.28 25.45
C ARG A 397 -8.54 -17.37 26.47
N ASP A 398 -9.72 -17.75 25.99
CA ASP A 398 -10.91 -17.99 26.79
C ASP A 398 -11.49 -19.37 26.45
N PRO A 399 -11.19 -20.40 27.27
CA PRO A 399 -11.75 -21.73 27.13
C PRO A 399 -13.26 -21.80 27.40
N SER A 400 -13.90 -20.71 27.84
CA SER A 400 -15.35 -20.63 28.07
C SER A 400 -16.11 -19.97 26.91
N TYR A 401 -15.40 -19.47 25.90
CA TYR A 401 -15.99 -18.94 24.67
C TYR A 401 -17.00 -19.93 24.08
N ASN A 402 -18.15 -19.45 23.61
CA ASN A 402 -19.24 -20.29 23.08
C ASN A 402 -19.65 -21.46 24.02
N GLY A 403 -19.62 -21.26 25.35
CA GLY A 403 -19.96 -22.30 26.32
C GLY A 403 -18.87 -23.37 26.49
N GLY A 404 -17.66 -23.07 26.02
CA GLY A 404 -16.48 -23.93 26.09
C GLY A 404 -16.35 -24.94 24.95
N VAL A 405 -17.19 -24.82 23.93
CA VAL A 405 -17.24 -25.74 22.78
C VAL A 405 -17.28 -24.99 21.44
N ASP A 406 -16.91 -25.66 20.36
CA ASP A 406 -17.08 -25.18 18.99
C ASP A 406 -18.56 -25.23 18.52
N SER A 407 -18.79 -24.91 17.23
CA SER A 407 -20.12 -24.97 16.60
C SER A 407 -20.73 -26.38 16.54
N ASN A 408 -19.93 -27.44 16.76
CA ASN A 408 -20.34 -28.83 16.77
C ASN A 408 -20.44 -29.43 18.19
N GLY A 409 -20.15 -28.64 19.23
CA GLY A 409 -20.20 -29.09 20.62
C GLY A 409 -18.92 -29.78 21.12
N VAL A 410 -17.81 -29.67 20.39
CA VAL A 410 -16.49 -30.20 20.79
C VAL A 410 -15.82 -29.19 21.71
N LEU A 411 -15.29 -29.63 22.85
CA LEU A 411 -14.61 -28.73 23.80
C LEU A 411 -13.40 -28.08 23.14
N TRP A 412 -13.20 -26.78 23.36
CA TRP A 412 -12.03 -26.06 22.84
C TRP A 412 -10.70 -26.68 23.31
N SER A 413 -10.69 -27.33 24.49
CA SER A 413 -9.54 -28.08 25.02
C SER A 413 -9.19 -29.32 24.21
N ASP A 414 -10.15 -29.86 23.47
CA ASP A 414 -10.03 -31.15 22.77
C ASP A 414 -9.73 -30.93 21.28
N ILE A 415 -9.73 -29.68 20.83
CA ILE A 415 -9.42 -29.29 19.46
C ILE A 415 -7.90 -29.26 19.27
N THR A 416 -7.41 -30.05 18.32
CA THR A 416 -6.03 -30.06 17.84
C THR A 416 -5.99 -29.66 16.36
N TRP A 417 -4.84 -29.23 15.85
CA TRP A 417 -4.75 -28.76 14.46
C TRP A 417 -5.22 -29.82 13.45
N ASP A 418 -5.02 -31.11 13.73
CA ASP A 418 -5.44 -32.23 12.89
C ASP A 418 -6.96 -32.48 12.86
N THR A 419 -7.71 -31.92 13.82
CA THR A 419 -9.17 -32.09 13.90
C THR A 419 -9.95 -30.81 13.58
N ILE A 420 -9.25 -29.73 13.20
CA ILE A 420 -9.87 -28.41 13.00
C ILE A 420 -10.65 -28.32 11.68
N ALA A 421 -11.89 -27.86 11.79
CA ALA A 421 -12.60 -27.22 10.69
C ALA A 421 -12.25 -25.72 10.69
N TRP A 422 -11.49 -25.27 9.69
CA TRP A 422 -10.93 -23.91 9.62
C TRP A 422 -11.98 -22.79 9.63
N ASN A 423 -13.22 -23.12 9.32
CA ASN A 423 -14.36 -22.22 9.41
C ASN A 423 -14.92 -21.99 10.81
N GLU A 424 -14.45 -22.75 11.79
CA GLU A 424 -14.94 -22.73 13.17
C GLU A 424 -13.91 -22.09 14.13
N ILE A 425 -12.74 -21.71 13.61
CA ILE A 425 -11.69 -21.05 14.40
C ILE A 425 -11.92 -19.55 14.45
N THR A 426 -12.15 -19.06 15.66
CA THR A 426 -12.15 -17.64 15.95
C THR A 426 -10.72 -17.26 16.35
N TRP A 427 -9.96 -16.72 15.39
CA TRP A 427 -8.56 -16.35 15.58
C TRP A 427 -8.34 -15.30 16.68
N GLU A 428 -9.42 -14.64 17.09
CA GLU A 428 -9.52 -13.77 18.26
C GLU A 428 -9.34 -14.49 19.61
N ASN A 429 -9.79 -15.75 19.71
CA ASN A 429 -9.73 -16.56 20.91
C ASN A 429 -8.51 -17.50 20.93
N LEU A 430 -7.68 -17.50 19.88
CA LEU A 430 -6.43 -18.24 19.86
C LEU A 430 -5.34 -17.47 20.64
N SER A 431 -4.69 -18.10 21.61
CA SER A 431 -3.58 -17.54 22.36
C SER A 431 -2.30 -17.68 21.55
N TRP A 432 -2.06 -16.68 20.71
CA TRP A 432 -0.86 -16.60 19.90
C TRP A 432 0.41 -16.60 20.76
N ASP A 433 0.46 -15.93 21.90
CA ASP A 433 1.68 -15.83 22.71
C ASP A 433 2.15 -17.15 23.34
N ALA A 434 1.30 -18.19 23.33
CA ALA A 434 1.63 -19.53 23.83
C ALA A 434 2.28 -20.44 22.77
N PHE A 435 2.23 -20.05 21.48
CA PHE A 435 2.96 -20.76 20.44
C PHE A 435 4.44 -20.43 20.58
N ASN A 436 5.29 -21.44 20.40
CA ASN A 436 6.74 -21.22 20.36
C ASN A 436 7.12 -20.60 19.00
N TRP A 437 6.76 -19.33 18.80
CA TRP A 437 7.17 -18.54 17.63
C TRP A 437 8.68 -18.49 17.47
N ALA A 438 9.46 -18.71 18.54
CA ALA A 438 10.92 -18.77 18.48
C ALA A 438 11.45 -20.16 18.07
N GLY A 439 10.61 -21.20 18.14
CA GLY A 439 10.89 -22.54 17.60
C GLY A 439 10.38 -22.72 16.17
N ILE A 440 9.50 -21.81 15.71
CA ILE A 440 9.25 -21.57 14.29
C ILE A 440 10.29 -20.53 13.87
N THR A 441 11.35 -20.99 13.25
CA THR A 441 12.30 -20.15 12.55
C THR A 441 11.54 -19.48 11.39
N TRP A 442 11.02 -18.28 11.61
CA TRP A 442 10.30 -17.50 10.57
C TRP A 442 11.17 -17.17 9.35
N GLU A 443 12.49 -17.26 9.52
CA GLU A 443 13.51 -17.19 8.47
C GLU A 443 13.71 -18.54 7.74
N GLU A 444 13.25 -19.66 8.32
CA GLU A 444 13.22 -21.02 7.73
C GLU A 444 11.82 -21.45 7.27
N VAL A 445 10.76 -20.71 7.63
CA VAL A 445 9.54 -20.71 6.80
C VAL A 445 9.95 -20.10 5.48
N THR A 446 10.32 -20.96 4.54
CA THR A 446 10.51 -20.58 3.16
C THR A 446 9.15 -20.16 2.62
N TRP A 447 8.82 -18.89 2.79
CA TRP A 447 7.66 -18.26 2.13
C TRP A 447 7.75 -18.37 0.59
N GLU A 448 8.93 -18.75 0.08
CA GLU A 448 9.20 -19.18 -1.29
C GLU A 448 8.54 -20.53 -1.64
N GLU A 449 8.26 -21.41 -0.68
CA GLU A 449 7.47 -22.65 -0.85
C GLU A 449 5.96 -22.39 -0.88
N ILE A 450 5.49 -21.25 -0.36
CA ILE A 450 4.13 -20.75 -0.65
C ILE A 450 4.15 -20.17 -2.05
N THR A 451 4.14 -21.08 -3.01
CA THR A 451 4.09 -20.74 -4.42
C THR A 451 2.64 -20.54 -4.82
N TRP A 452 2.27 -19.33 -5.22
CA TRP A 452 0.95 -19.01 -5.78
C TRP A 452 0.79 -19.56 -7.21
N GLU A 453 1.40 -20.71 -7.52
CA GLU A 453 1.70 -21.11 -8.89
C GLU A 453 0.45 -21.11 -9.77
N THR A 454 0.63 -20.42 -10.89
CA THR A 454 -0.20 -20.39 -12.07
C THR A 454 -0.67 -21.79 -12.49
N THR A 455 -1.93 -22.13 -12.23
CA THR A 455 -2.57 -23.28 -12.86
C THR A 455 -3.14 -22.91 -14.23
N SER A 456 -2.34 -23.09 -15.28
CA SER A 456 -2.91 -23.40 -16.60
C SER A 456 -3.15 -24.90 -16.69
N GLN A 457 -4.40 -25.29 -16.93
CA GLN A 457 -4.91 -26.62 -17.33
C GLN A 457 -4.03 -27.86 -17.06
N ASN A 458 -4.46 -28.69 -16.12
CA ASN A 458 -4.93 -30.06 -16.40
C ASN A 458 -5.30 -30.77 -15.10
N VAL A 459 -6.48 -31.40 -15.10
CA VAL A 459 -6.97 -32.26 -14.02
C VAL A 459 -6.18 -33.57 -14.04
N ASN A 460 -5.53 -33.90 -12.93
CA ASN A 460 -5.49 -35.29 -12.47
C ASN A 460 -5.41 -35.34 -10.93
N ILE A 461 -6.44 -35.94 -10.36
CA ILE A 461 -6.54 -36.29 -8.96
C ILE A 461 -5.54 -37.42 -8.69
N LEU A 462 -4.60 -37.20 -7.76
CA LEU A 462 -4.13 -38.13 -6.72
C LEU A 462 -2.90 -37.54 -6.01
N GLY A 463 -3.03 -37.20 -4.72
CA GLY A 463 -1.91 -36.98 -3.80
C GLY A 463 -1.55 -35.52 -3.48
N GLY A 464 -2.03 -35.04 -2.33
CA GLY A 464 -1.21 -34.22 -1.42
C GLY A 464 -0.71 -32.83 -1.84
N ALA A 465 -1.53 -32.01 -2.48
CA ALA A 465 -1.51 -30.53 -2.38
C ALA A 465 -2.76 -30.01 -3.11
N ARG A 466 -3.64 -29.30 -2.42
CA ARG A 466 -4.85 -28.73 -3.05
C ARG A 466 -4.53 -27.30 -3.48
N GLY A 467 -4.18 -27.11 -4.75
CA GLY A 467 -4.02 -25.79 -5.37
C GLY A 467 -5.34 -25.23 -5.89
N TRP A 468 -5.43 -23.89 -5.94
CA TRP A 468 -6.55 -23.16 -6.55
C TRP A 468 -6.43 -23.17 -8.06
N VAL A 469 -7.53 -23.40 -8.78
CA VAL A 469 -7.57 -23.33 -10.25
C VAL A 469 -8.38 -22.12 -10.70
N LEU A 470 -7.69 -21.12 -11.26
CA LEU A 470 -8.34 -19.99 -11.95
C LEU A 470 -8.61 -20.39 -13.41
N VAL A 471 -9.88 -20.36 -13.82
CA VAL A 471 -10.30 -20.62 -15.20
C VAL A 471 -10.73 -19.29 -15.81
N ASN A 472 -10.11 -18.92 -16.95
CA ASN A 472 -10.48 -17.74 -17.74
C ASN A 472 -11.78 -17.97 -18.50
#